data_AF-A0A172XXV9-F1
#
_entry.id   AF-A0A172XXV9-F1
#
_cell.length_a   1.000
_cell.length_b   1.000
_cell.length_c   1.000
_cell.angle_alpha   90.00
_cell.angle_beta   90.00
_cell.angle_gamma   90.00
#
_symmetry.space_group_name_H-M   'P 1'
#
loop_
_entity.id
_entity.type
_entity.pdbx_description
1 polymer ?
#
loop_
_entity_poly.entity_id
_entity_poly.type
_entity_poly.pdbx_seq_one_letter_code
_entity_poly.pdbx_strand_id
1 'polypeptide(L)'
;MFNFKDLNIKPKENTFIGKKIEIDDILNIEVIIHGFEIKDSTKKAGTKYLTLQVEKEENKRVVFTGSKNLMDLISQVPEDKFPFKTTIKKNDKRLLFT
;
A
#
# COMPACT_ATOMS: atom_id res chain seq x y z
N MET A 1 -13.34 -35.76 -9.94
CA MET A 1 -12.26 -34.88 -9.45
C MET A 1 -12.31 -33.62 -10.31
N PHE A 2 -12.66 -32.47 -9.75
CA PHE A 2 -12.84 -31.24 -10.52
C PHE A 2 -11.48 -30.63 -10.87
N ASN A 3 -11.33 -30.13 -12.10
CA ASN A 3 -10.12 -29.40 -12.47
C ASN A 3 -10.32 -27.92 -12.10
N PHE A 4 -9.31 -27.27 -11.53
CA PHE A 4 -9.42 -25.85 -11.12
C PHE A 4 -9.75 -24.93 -12.32
N LYS A 5 -9.39 -25.36 -13.54
CA LYS A 5 -9.75 -24.69 -14.79
C LYS A 5 -11.27 -24.60 -15.02
N ASP A 6 -12.02 -25.56 -14.51
CA ASP A 6 -13.48 -25.65 -14.69
C ASP A 6 -14.23 -24.69 -13.75
N LEU A 7 -13.54 -24.10 -12.77
CA LEU A 7 -14.15 -23.23 -11.77
C LEU A 7 -14.27 -21.77 -12.23
N ASN A 8 -13.68 -21.39 -13.38
CA ASN A 8 -13.70 -20.04 -13.95
C ASN A 8 -13.40 -18.91 -12.92
N ILE A 9 -12.60 -19.23 -11.90
CA ILE A 9 -12.25 -18.31 -10.82
C ILE A 9 -11.20 -17.36 -11.38
N LYS A 10 -11.62 -16.13 -11.66
CA LYS A 10 -10.69 -15.05 -11.98
C LYS A 10 -9.98 -14.61 -10.70
N PRO A 11 -8.66 -14.41 -10.72
CA PRO A 11 -7.96 -13.84 -9.57
C PRO A 11 -8.56 -12.48 -9.25
N LYS A 12 -8.79 -12.19 -7.97
CA LYS A 12 -9.20 -10.86 -7.52
C LYS A 12 -8.15 -9.84 -7.99
N GLU A 13 -8.59 -8.83 -8.72
CA GLU A 13 -7.72 -7.81 -9.33
C GLU A 13 -6.96 -6.97 -8.30
N ASN A 14 -7.36 -6.98 -7.02
CA ASN A 14 -6.68 -6.26 -5.93
C ASN A 14 -5.41 -6.97 -5.42
N THR A 15 -4.73 -7.73 -6.26
CA THR A 15 -3.44 -8.30 -5.87
C THR A 15 -2.38 -7.24 -6.07
N PHE A 16 -1.97 -6.58 -4.99
CA PHE A 16 -0.78 -5.73 -5.01
C PHE A 16 0.40 -6.51 -5.61
N ILE A 17 1.08 -5.90 -6.57
CA ILE A 17 2.11 -6.54 -7.38
C ILE A 17 3.50 -6.03 -7.03
N GLY A 18 4.46 -6.95 -7.08
CA GLY A 18 5.87 -6.67 -6.87
C GLY A 18 6.38 -7.05 -5.49
N LYS A 19 7.66 -6.76 -5.27
CA LYS A 19 8.35 -7.14 -4.04
C LYS A 19 7.91 -6.24 -2.89
N LYS A 20 7.71 -6.86 -1.73
CA LYS A 20 7.55 -6.12 -0.48
C LYS A 20 8.87 -5.39 -0.15
N ILE A 21 8.76 -4.10 0.15
CA ILE A 21 9.86 -3.28 0.67
C ILE A 21 9.47 -2.64 2.00
N GLU A 22 10.47 -2.11 2.71
CA GLU A 22 10.21 -1.34 3.91
C GLU A 22 9.85 0.10 3.53
N ILE A 23 9.09 0.76 4.40
CA ILE A 23 8.76 2.17 4.17
C ILE A 23 10.01 3.05 4.20
N ASP A 24 11.03 2.64 4.97
CA ASP A 24 12.30 3.34 5.07
C ASP A 24 13.08 3.34 3.74
N ASP A 25 12.88 2.34 2.87
CA ASP A 25 13.45 2.30 1.50
C ASP A 25 12.85 3.37 0.56
N ILE A 26 11.68 3.91 0.92
CA ILE A 26 10.95 4.91 0.14
C ILE A 26 10.77 6.24 0.87
N LEU A 27 11.52 6.46 1.95
CA LEU A 27 11.56 7.74 2.62
C LEU A 27 12.35 8.77 1.82
N ASN A 28 11.85 9.99 1.79
CA ASN A 28 12.47 11.14 1.15
C ASN A 28 12.71 10.97 -0.36
N ILE A 29 11.97 10.07 -1.01
CA ILE A 29 12.00 9.88 -2.45
C ILE A 29 10.59 10.04 -3.04
N GLU A 30 10.54 10.50 -4.29
CA GLU A 30 9.28 10.57 -5.04
C GLU A 30 8.86 9.15 -5.44
N VAL A 31 7.62 8.80 -5.11
CA VAL A 31 6.98 7.54 -5.49
C VAL A 31 5.60 7.81 -6.06
N ILE A 32 5.12 6.90 -6.90
CA ILE A 32 3.74 6.94 -7.39
C ILE A 32 2.91 5.96 -6.56
N ILE A 33 1.85 6.44 -5.92
CA ILE A 33 0.88 5.57 -5.24
C ILE A 33 -0.20 5.17 -6.22
N HIS A 34 -0.33 3.87 -6.46
CA HIS A 34 -1.36 3.30 -7.34
C HIS A 34 -2.64 2.95 -6.61
N GLY A 35 -2.53 2.64 -5.31
CA GLY A 35 -3.67 2.27 -4.50
C GLY A 35 -3.24 1.85 -3.10
N PHE A 36 -4.22 1.66 -2.24
CA PHE A 36 -3.99 1.32 -0.84
C PHE A 36 -5.06 0.36 -0.31
N GLU A 37 -4.74 -0.33 0.77
CA GLU A 37 -5.66 -1.20 1.48
C GLU A 37 -5.38 -1.16 2.97
N ILE A 38 -6.41 -0.95 3.78
CA ILE A 38 -6.32 -0.98 5.23
C ILE A 38 -6.95 -2.28 5.72
N LYS A 39 -6.17 -3.09 6.42
CA LYS A 39 -6.60 -4.39 6.98
C LYS A 39 -6.31 -4.46 8.47
N ASP A 40 -7.08 -5.30 9.16
CA ASP A 40 -6.81 -5.62 10.56
C ASP A 40 -5.57 -6.51 10.67
N SER A 41 -4.68 -6.15 11.59
CA SER A 41 -3.44 -6.85 11.85
C SER A 41 -3.71 -8.15 12.59
N THR A 42 -3.28 -9.26 11.99
CA THR A 42 -3.34 -10.58 12.61
C THR A 42 -2.35 -10.73 13.76
N LYS A 43 -1.31 -9.88 13.83
CA LYS A 43 -0.28 -9.93 14.89
C LYS A 43 -0.69 -9.25 16.20
N LYS A 44 -1.57 -8.24 16.13
CA LYS A 44 -2.02 -7.48 17.31
C LYS A 44 -3.50 -7.20 17.15
N ALA A 45 -4.31 -7.89 17.94
CA ALA A 45 -5.75 -7.70 17.99
C ALA A 45 -6.08 -6.22 18.23
N GLY A 46 -6.98 -5.67 17.42
CA GLY A 46 -7.41 -4.27 17.50
C GLY A 46 -6.46 -3.25 16.85
N THR A 47 -5.43 -3.69 16.12
CA THR A 47 -4.58 -2.78 15.33
C THR A 47 -4.79 -2.98 13.83
N LYS A 48 -4.75 -1.89 13.06
CA LYS A 48 -4.82 -1.93 11.59
C LYS A 48 -3.44 -1.72 10.99
N TYR A 49 -3.25 -2.21 9.78
CA TYR A 49 -2.10 -1.91 8.95
C TYR A 49 -2.55 -1.46 7.57
N LEU A 50 -1.76 -0.56 7.00
CA LEU A 50 -1.90 -0.06 5.66
C LEU A 50 -0.96 -0.84 4.74
N THR A 51 -1.49 -1.25 3.60
CA THR A 51 -0.73 -1.78 2.47
C THR A 51 -0.82 -0.75 1.34
N LEU A 52 0.32 -0.33 0.80
CA LEU A 52 0.40 0.62 -0.30
C LEU A 52 1.04 -0.04 -1.51
N GLN A 53 0.42 0.15 -2.66
CA GLN A 53 1.07 -0.10 -3.95
C GLN A 53 1.83 1.16 -4.34
N VAL A 54 3.15 1.05 -4.36
CA VAL A 54 4.02 2.14 -4.78
C VAL A 54 4.77 1.76 -6.04
N GLU A 55 5.12 2.73 -6.86
CA GLU A 55 6.06 2.56 -7.95
C GLU A 55 7.29 3.42 -7.68
N LYS A 56 8.44 2.76 -7.65
CA LYS A 56 9.76 3.37 -7.47
C LYS A 56 10.60 2.95 -8.66
N GLU A 57 11.14 3.91 -9.42
CA GLU A 57 12.02 3.64 -10.57
C GLU A 57 11.36 2.65 -11.56
N GLU A 58 10.10 2.91 -11.93
CA GLU A 58 9.28 2.07 -12.84
C GLU A 58 9.00 0.64 -12.31
N ASN A 59 9.45 0.32 -11.10
CA ASN A 59 9.22 -0.95 -10.46
C ASN A 59 8.09 -0.83 -9.44
N LYS A 60 7.02 -1.59 -9.68
CA LYS A 60 5.92 -1.74 -8.74
C LYS A 60 6.39 -2.53 -7.51
N ARG A 61 6.12 -1.98 -6.33
CA ARG A 61 6.52 -2.49 -5.02
C ARG A 61 5.38 -2.32 -4.02
N VAL A 62 5.42 -3.11 -2.95
CA VAL A 62 4.38 -3.13 -1.93
C VAL A 62 4.98 -2.72 -0.59
N VAL A 63 4.35 -1.75 0.07
CA VAL A 63 4.80 -1.22 1.36
C VAL A 63 3.75 -1.51 2.41
N PHE A 64 4.17 -2.02 3.57
CA PHE A 64 3.30 -2.23 4.71
C PHE A 64 3.67 -1.27 5.83
N THR A 65 2.70 -0.56 6.37
CA THR A 65 2.92 0.39 7.47
C THR A 65 1.80 0.34 8.50
N GLY A 66 2.17 0.30 9.77
CA GLY A 66 1.23 0.41 10.90
C GLY A 66 0.96 1.86 11.32
N SER A 67 1.41 2.85 10.53
CA SER A 67 1.27 4.26 10.87
C SER A 67 -0.19 4.71 10.76
N LYS A 68 -0.80 5.02 11.91
CA LYS A 68 -2.17 5.59 11.96
C LYS A 68 -2.26 6.91 11.18
N ASN A 69 -1.21 7.73 11.21
CA ASN A 69 -1.19 9.01 10.52
C ASN A 69 -1.21 8.84 8.99
N LEU A 70 -0.44 7.89 8.46
CA LEU A 70 -0.48 7.61 7.01
C LEU A 70 -1.83 7.02 6.60
N MET A 71 -2.39 6.13 7.42
CA MET A 71 -3.73 5.58 7.20
C MET A 71 -4.79 6.68 7.10
N ASP A 72 -4.72 7.66 7.99
CA ASP A 72 -5.68 8.77 8.03
C ASP A 72 -5.51 9.71 6.83
N LEU A 73 -4.26 10.02 6.44
CA LEU A 73 -3.97 10.85 5.28
C LEU A 73 -4.37 10.19 3.96
N ILE A 74 -4.03 8.91 3.75
CA ILE A 74 -4.36 8.22 2.49
C ILE A 74 -5.87 7.99 2.36
N SER A 75 -6.58 7.80 3.47
CA SER A 75 -8.04 7.65 3.46
C SER A 75 -8.78 8.93 3.09
N GLN A 76 -8.12 10.10 3.19
CA GLN A 76 -8.66 11.38 2.72
C GLN A 76 -8.45 11.58 1.22
N VAL A 77 -7.61 10.77 0.57
CA VAL A 77 -7.38 10.88 -0.87
C VAL A 77 -8.56 10.24 -1.62
N PRO A 78 -9.24 10.98 -2.50
CA PRO A 78 -10.31 10.43 -3.31
C PRO A 78 -9.83 9.31 -4.25
N GLU A 79 -10.62 8.26 -4.42
CA GLU A 79 -10.24 7.10 -5.28
C GLU A 79 -10.03 7.50 -6.75
N ASP A 80 -10.71 8.53 -7.24
CA ASP A 80 -10.56 9.08 -8.60
C ASP A 80 -9.24 9.80 -8.85
N LYS A 81 -8.45 10.04 -7.78
CA LYS A 81 -7.14 10.72 -7.86
C LYS A 81 -5.97 9.76 -7.96
N PHE A 82 -6.21 8.45 -7.98
CA PHE A 82 -5.15 7.47 -8.18
C PHE A 82 -4.93 7.17 -9.67
N PRO A 83 -3.68 6.97 -10.13
CA PRO A 83 -2.44 7.06 -9.36
C PRO A 83 -1.96 8.52 -9.19
N PHE A 84 -1.31 8.83 -8.06
CA PHE A 84 -0.70 10.14 -7.82
C PHE A 84 0.74 10.04 -7.35
N LYS A 85 1.53 11.09 -7.61
CA LYS A 85 2.91 11.24 -7.14
C LYS A 85 2.94 11.88 -5.77
N THR A 86 3.77 11.36 -4.88
CA THR A 86 3.99 11.93 -3.55
C THR A 86 5.36 11.55 -3.02
N THR A 87 5.83 12.27 -2.00
CA THR A 87 7.01 11.89 -1.24
C THR A 87 6.60 11.54 0.18
N ILE A 88 7.02 10.36 0.67
CA ILE A 88 6.82 10.00 2.08
C ILE A 88 8.00 10.55 2.87
N LYS A 89 7.74 11.45 3.82
CA LYS A 89 8.77 11.98 4.73
C LYS A 89 8.52 11.49 6.16
N LYS A 90 9.61 11.19 6.85
CA LYS A 90 9.63 10.87 8.28
C LYS A 90 10.06 12.11 9.04
N ASN A 91 9.13 12.75 9.73
CA ASN A 91 9.41 13.93 10.56
C ASN A 91 9.37 13.50 12.04
N ASP A 92 10.54 13.43 12.67
CA ASP A 92 10.81 12.89 14.01
C ASP A 92 10.25 11.47 14.27
N LYS A 93 8.96 11.39 14.57
CA LYS A 93 8.25 10.17 14.97
C LYS A 93 7.02 9.88 14.11
N ARG A 94 6.72 10.71 13.09
CA ARG A 94 5.53 10.59 12.26
C ARG A 94 5.88 10.53 10.78
N LEU A 95 5.10 9.74 10.05
CA LEU A 95 5.19 9.61 8.60
C LEU A 95 4.09 10.45 7.95
N LEU A 96 4.46 11.22 6.95
CA LEU A 96 3.61 12.23 6.30
C LEU A 96 3.78 12.10 4.78
N PHE A 97 2.69 12.28 4.04
CA PHE A 97 2.74 12.52 2.60
C PHE A 97 3.00 14.01 2.35
N THR A 98 3.93 14.31 1.45
CA THR A 98 4.29 15.69 1.05
C THR A 98 4.24 15.86 -0.45
#